data_AF-A0A959M9Y2-F1
#
_entry.id   AF-A0A959M9Y2-F1
#
_cell.length_a   1.000
_cell.length_b   1.000
_cell.length_c   1.000
_cell.angle_alpha   90.00
_cell.angle_beta   90.00
_cell.angle_gamma   90.00
#
_symmetry.space_group_name_H-M   'P 1'
#
loop_
_entity.id
_entity.type
_entity.pdbx_description
1 polymer ?
#
loop_
_entity_poly.entity_id
_entity_poly.type
_entity_poly.pdbx_seq_one_letter_code
_entity_poly.pdbx_strand_id
1 'polypeptide(L)'
;MKKLIFILVVSILLYAKSSSAQIDTSAVIQNIVNNKSQFIGQPFSILYNQLPIQIKYYFPWPNFNRNRYQEPSTSFSFYFPQNTGESFLTYPGLRIYWHPFLNRSQSVALYTQGRGAWTSAVALHYGSAIISDIRRE
;
A
#
# COMPACT_ATOMS: atom_id res chain seq x y z
N MET A 1 -28.55 48.13 8.35
CA MET A 1 -28.33 47.29 7.14
C MET A 1 -26.92 46.72 7.05
N LYS A 2 -25.83 47.47 7.33
CA LYS A 2 -24.44 46.95 7.32
C LYS A 2 -24.17 45.74 8.25
N LYS A 3 -24.85 45.65 9.40
CA LYS A 3 -24.69 44.53 10.36
C LYS A 3 -25.34 43.22 9.89
N LEU A 4 -26.35 43.28 9.01
CA LEU A 4 -27.03 42.09 8.47
C LEU A 4 -26.20 41.42 7.36
N ILE A 5 -25.48 42.22 6.57
CA ILE A 5 -24.58 41.72 5.51
C ILE A 5 -23.41 40.92 6.15
N PHE A 6 -22.90 41.37 7.29
CA PHE A 6 -21.80 40.69 7.98
C PHE A 6 -22.19 39.30 8.50
N ILE A 7 -23.43 39.13 8.99
CA ILE A 7 -23.94 37.84 9.48
C ILE A 7 -24.13 36.85 8.32
N LEU A 8 -24.56 37.33 7.14
CA LEU A 8 -24.76 36.48 5.97
C LEU A 8 -23.42 35.93 5.42
N VAL A 9 -22.37 36.76 5.41
CA VAL A 9 -21.04 36.38 4.90
C VAL A 9 -20.34 35.37 5.83
N VAL A 10 -20.47 35.52 7.14
CA VAL A 10 -19.89 34.59 8.13
C VAL A 10 -20.56 33.22 8.07
N SER A 11 -21.87 33.18 7.80
CA SER A 11 -22.64 31.94 7.66
C SER A 11 -22.17 31.10 6.47
N ILE A 12 -21.83 31.73 5.34
CA ILE A 12 -21.39 31.04 4.11
C ILE A 12 -19.99 30.42 4.29
N LEU A 13 -19.12 31.05 5.08
CA LEU A 13 -17.76 30.54 5.33
C LEU A 13 -17.74 29.31 6.26
N LEU A 14 -18.75 29.11 7.11
CA LEU A 14 -18.87 27.95 7.99
C LEU A 14 -19.38 26.68 7.29
N TYR A 15 -19.91 26.80 6.06
CA TYR A 15 -20.38 25.68 5.25
C TYR A 15 -19.34 25.12 4.27
N ALA A 16 -18.12 25.67 4.24
CA ALA A 16 -17.00 25.05 3.55
C ALA A 16 -16.57 23.79 4.32
N LYS A 17 -17.38 22.73 4.25
CA LYS A 17 -16.91 21.37 4.51
C LYS A 17 -15.75 21.15 3.55
N SER A 18 -14.55 21.10 4.09
CA SER A 18 -13.39 20.57 3.40
C SER A 18 -13.72 19.14 2.98
N SER A 19 -14.14 18.96 1.74
CA SER A 19 -14.20 17.67 1.08
C SER A 19 -12.78 17.15 1.04
N SER A 20 -12.39 16.35 2.04
CA SER A 20 -11.16 15.56 1.94
C SER A 20 -11.34 14.65 0.74
N ALA A 21 -10.74 15.03 -0.40
CA ALA A 21 -10.79 14.25 -1.61
C ALA A 21 -10.28 12.84 -1.28
N GLN A 22 -11.14 11.85 -1.45
CA GLN A 22 -10.75 10.46 -1.28
C GLN A 22 -9.73 10.14 -2.36
N ILE A 23 -8.53 9.74 -1.96
CA ILE A 23 -7.50 9.31 -2.91
C ILE A 23 -8.01 8.06 -3.62
N ASP A 24 -8.01 8.10 -4.95
CA ASP A 24 -8.34 6.94 -5.76
C ASP A 24 -7.18 5.94 -5.75
N THR A 25 -7.25 4.97 -4.83
CA THR A 25 -6.28 3.86 -4.69
C THR A 25 -6.05 3.13 -6.01
N SER A 26 -7.08 2.93 -6.83
CA SER A 26 -6.98 2.23 -8.12
C SER A 26 -6.14 3.04 -9.11
N ALA A 27 -6.38 4.35 -9.20
CA ALA A 27 -5.60 5.25 -10.04
C ALA A 27 -4.13 5.35 -9.58
N VAL A 28 -3.89 5.43 -8.26
CA VAL A 28 -2.54 5.43 -7.69
C VAL A 28 -1.78 4.16 -8.06
N ILE A 29 -2.39 2.99 -7.86
CA ILE A 29 -1.78 1.69 -8.21
C ILE A 29 -1.47 1.63 -9.70
N GLN A 30 -2.41 2.05 -10.55
CA GLN A 30 -2.19 2.07 -11.99
C GLN A 30 -1.02 2.97 -12.39
N ASN A 31 -0.91 4.15 -11.77
CA ASN A 31 0.19 5.07 -12.01
C ASN A 31 1.54 4.45 -11.61
N ILE A 32 1.62 3.76 -10.47
CA ILE A 32 2.84 3.05 -10.04
C ILE A 32 3.23 1.98 -11.06
N VAL A 33 2.26 1.18 -11.53
CA VAL A 33 2.52 0.12 -12.52
C VAL A 33 2.97 0.70 -13.86
N ASN A 34 2.36 1.79 -14.33
CA ASN A 34 2.73 2.47 -15.57
C ASN A 34 4.16 3.05 -15.50
N ASN A 35 4.60 3.48 -14.32
CA ASN A 35 5.91 4.09 -14.09
C ASN A 35 6.92 3.14 -13.40
N LYS A 36 6.66 1.83 -13.39
CA LYS A 36 7.45 0.86 -12.60
C LYS A 36 8.93 0.83 -12.93
N SER A 37 9.33 1.26 -14.13
CA SER A 37 10.73 1.38 -14.53
C SER A 37 11.55 2.31 -13.63
N GLN A 38 10.91 3.28 -12.96
CA GLN A 38 11.56 4.17 -11.99
C GLN A 38 11.95 3.46 -10.68
N PHE A 39 11.31 2.33 -10.39
CA PHE A 39 11.47 1.61 -9.12
C PHE A 39 12.18 0.27 -9.28
N ILE A 40 12.15 -0.35 -10.47
CA ILE A 40 12.89 -1.60 -10.74
C ILE A 40 14.39 -1.35 -10.53
N GLY A 41 15.03 -2.28 -9.81
CA GLY A 41 16.44 -2.19 -9.41
C GLY A 41 16.69 -1.32 -8.18
N GLN A 42 15.67 -0.64 -7.64
CA GLN A 42 15.79 0.18 -6.42
C GLN A 42 15.31 -0.60 -5.19
N PRO A 43 15.78 -0.22 -3.98
CA PRO A 43 15.19 -0.67 -2.74
C PRO A 43 13.71 -0.27 -2.63
N PHE A 44 12.89 -1.16 -2.07
CA PHE A 44 11.46 -0.91 -1.88
C PHE A 44 11.16 0.36 -1.07
N SER A 45 12.05 0.75 -0.17
CA SER A 45 11.93 2.00 0.58
C SER A 45 11.74 3.23 -0.31
N ILE A 46 12.32 3.24 -1.53
CA ILE A 46 12.16 4.34 -2.48
C ILE A 46 10.69 4.46 -2.93
N LEU A 47 10.08 3.34 -3.34
CA LEU A 47 8.66 3.31 -3.68
C LEU A 47 7.80 3.62 -2.46
N TYR A 48 8.07 2.95 -1.33
CA TYR A 48 7.29 3.10 -0.10
C TYR A 48 7.22 4.56 0.39
N ASN A 49 8.34 5.28 0.36
CA ASN A 49 8.41 6.69 0.77
C ASN A 49 7.65 7.65 -0.17
N GLN A 50 7.34 7.21 -1.39
CA GLN A 50 6.61 7.99 -2.39
C GLN A 50 5.12 7.63 -2.48
N LEU A 51 4.66 6.60 -1.74
CA LEU A 51 3.27 6.18 -1.80
C LEU A 51 2.35 7.26 -1.19
N PRO A 52 1.36 7.78 -1.93
CA PRO A 52 0.35 8.68 -1.37
C PRO A 52 -0.72 7.93 -0.56
N ILE A 53 -0.66 6.59 -0.54
CA ILE A 53 -1.57 5.68 0.15
C ILE A 53 -0.78 4.79 1.11
N GLN A 54 -1.37 4.47 2.25
CA GLN A 54 -0.70 3.65 3.26
C GLN A 54 -0.94 2.16 3.04
N ILE A 55 0.12 1.37 3.08
CA ILE A 55 0.00 -0.09 3.15
C ILE A 55 -0.65 -0.45 4.48
N LYS A 56 -1.63 -1.34 4.39
CA LYS A 56 -2.41 -1.84 5.53
C LYS A 56 -2.09 -3.29 5.81
N TYR A 57 -1.97 -4.07 4.75
CA TYR A 57 -1.74 -5.51 4.82
C TYR A 57 -0.65 -5.93 3.85
N TYR A 58 0.04 -7.02 4.17
CA TYR A 58 0.94 -7.69 3.24
C TYR A 58 0.80 -9.20 3.32
N PHE A 59 1.13 -9.89 2.22
CA PHE A 59 1.12 -11.34 2.15
C PHE A 59 2.34 -11.87 1.38
N PRO A 60 3.25 -12.63 2.02
CA PRO A 60 4.40 -13.21 1.35
C PRO A 60 4.03 -14.42 0.51
N TRP A 61 4.38 -14.41 -0.78
CA TRP A 61 4.15 -15.55 -1.68
C TRP A 61 5.38 -16.43 -1.78
N PRO A 62 5.28 -17.74 -1.52
CA PRO A 62 6.40 -18.66 -1.69
C PRO A 62 6.65 -19.02 -3.16
N ASN A 63 7.91 -19.38 -3.46
CA ASN A 63 8.23 -20.05 -4.72
C ASN A 63 7.89 -21.55 -4.65
N PHE A 64 6.61 -21.88 -4.84
CA PHE A 64 6.13 -23.27 -4.77
C PHE A 64 6.82 -24.22 -5.77
N ASN A 65 7.27 -23.70 -6.93
CA ASN A 65 7.74 -24.52 -8.04
C ASN A 65 9.26 -24.78 -8.04
N ARG A 66 10.04 -24.06 -7.20
CA ARG A 66 11.51 -24.23 -7.17
C ARG A 66 12.05 -24.41 -5.76
N ASN A 67 11.75 -23.49 -4.85
CA ASN A 67 12.26 -23.51 -3.49
C ASN A 67 11.29 -22.81 -2.54
N ARG A 68 10.58 -23.60 -1.73
CA ARG A 68 9.61 -23.13 -0.73
C ARG A 68 10.20 -22.26 0.38
N TYR A 69 11.52 -22.13 0.50
CA TYR A 69 12.19 -21.24 1.46
C TYR A 69 12.48 -19.85 0.87
N GLN A 70 12.16 -19.64 -0.40
CA GLN A 70 12.28 -18.36 -1.09
C GLN A 70 10.92 -17.70 -1.25
N GLU A 71 10.90 -16.39 -1.06
CA GLU A 71 9.78 -15.52 -1.37
C GLU A 71 10.13 -14.68 -2.61
N PRO A 72 9.62 -15.04 -3.79
CA PRO A 72 9.85 -14.30 -5.02
C PRO A 72 9.02 -13.02 -5.11
N SER A 73 7.91 -12.93 -4.37
CA SER A 73 7.03 -11.77 -4.41
C SER A 73 6.22 -11.61 -3.13
N THR A 74 5.77 -10.38 -2.87
CA THR A 74 4.86 -10.04 -1.78
C THR A 74 3.69 -9.23 -2.33
N SER A 75 2.49 -9.52 -1.84
CA SER A 75 1.31 -8.69 -2.07
C SER A 75 1.18 -7.63 -1.00
N PHE A 76 0.78 -6.43 -1.39
CA PHE A 76 0.53 -5.28 -0.52
C PHE A 76 -0.88 -4.75 -0.80
N SER A 77 -1.67 -4.63 0.27
CA SER A 77 -3.04 -4.12 0.21
C SER A 77 -3.15 -2.82 1.01
N PHE A 78 -3.98 -1.91 0.50
CA PHE A 78 -4.17 -0.56 1.04
C PHE A 78 -5.50 -0.39 1.78
N TYR A 79 -6.26 -1.47 1.88
CA TYR A 79 -7.58 -1.51 2.47
C TYR A 79 -7.69 -2.63 3.52
N PHE A 80 -8.37 -2.34 4.63
CA PHE A 80 -8.82 -3.34 5.59
C PHE A 80 -10.34 -3.50 5.44
N PRO A 81 -10.83 -4.71 5.09
CA PRO A 81 -12.23 -5.07 5.20
C PRO A 81 -12.80 -4.67 6.55
N GLN A 82 -13.90 -3.92 6.53
CA GLN A 82 -14.56 -3.46 7.75
C GLN A 82 -15.52 -4.51 8.32
N ASN A 83 -15.86 -5.53 7.53
CA ASN A 83 -16.81 -6.57 7.90
C ASN A 83 -16.48 -7.88 7.16
N THR A 84 -17.06 -8.99 7.61
CA THR A 84 -16.80 -10.34 7.09
C THR A 84 -17.35 -10.57 5.67
N GLY A 85 -18.17 -9.65 5.15
CA GLY A 85 -18.68 -9.70 3.77
C GLY A 85 -17.73 -9.10 2.74
N GLU A 86 -16.74 -8.33 3.19
CA GLU A 86 -15.73 -7.72 2.33
C GLU A 86 -14.50 -8.63 2.22
N SER A 87 -14.13 -9.02 1.01
CA SER A 87 -12.94 -9.82 0.75
C SER A 87 -11.72 -8.93 0.53
N PHE A 88 -10.57 -9.30 1.09
CA PHE A 88 -9.29 -8.64 0.78
C PHE A 88 -8.95 -8.72 -0.72
N LEU A 89 -9.48 -9.74 -1.42
CA LEU A 89 -9.21 -10.01 -2.84
C LEU A 89 -9.98 -9.10 -3.80
N THR A 90 -10.96 -8.31 -3.32
CA THR A 90 -11.75 -7.42 -4.19
C THR A 90 -11.17 -6.01 -4.29
N TYR A 91 -10.12 -5.69 -3.53
CA TYR A 91 -9.52 -4.37 -3.51
C TYR A 91 -8.19 -4.37 -4.26
N PRO A 92 -7.93 -3.37 -5.10
CA PRO A 92 -6.72 -3.33 -5.90
C PRO A 92 -5.49 -3.29 -4.98
N GLY A 93 -4.53 -4.16 -5.28
CA GLY A 93 -3.27 -4.28 -4.56
C GLY A 93 -2.05 -4.12 -5.47
N LEU A 94 -0.88 -4.14 -4.86
CA LEU A 94 0.39 -4.28 -5.56
C LEU A 94 1.01 -5.62 -5.23
N ARG A 95 1.43 -6.36 -6.26
CA ARG A 95 2.38 -7.46 -6.10
C ARG A 95 3.75 -7.00 -6.54
N ILE A 96 4.71 -7.04 -5.63
CA ILE A 96 6.11 -6.69 -5.91
C ILE A 96 6.91 -7.97 -5.95
N TYR A 97 7.75 -8.10 -6.97
CA TYR A 97 8.70 -9.19 -7.12
C TYR A 97 10.07 -8.73 -6.68
N TRP A 98 10.84 -9.64 -6.10
CA TRP A 98 12.14 -9.34 -5.48
C TRP A 98 13.31 -9.89 -6.30
N HIS A 99 14.46 -9.23 -6.23
CA HIS A 99 15.73 -9.79 -6.72
C HIS A 99 16.93 -9.32 -5.87
N PRO A 100 17.61 -10.20 -5.11
CA PRO A 100 17.34 -11.63 -5.00
C PRO A 100 16.01 -11.93 -4.29
N PHE A 101 15.56 -13.18 -4.37
CA PHE A 101 14.38 -13.61 -3.59
C PHE A 101 14.64 -13.49 -2.10
N LEU A 102 13.61 -13.12 -1.34
CA LEU A 102 13.71 -12.95 0.11
C LEU A 102 13.68 -14.30 0.84
N ASN A 103 14.19 -14.30 2.06
CA ASN A 103 14.10 -15.45 2.96
C ASN A 103 12.66 -15.57 3.48
N ARG A 104 11.94 -16.58 2.99
CA ARG A 104 10.53 -16.78 3.34
C ARG A 104 10.34 -17.04 4.83
N SER A 105 11.26 -17.74 5.50
CA SER A 105 11.11 -18.05 6.92
C SER A 105 11.03 -16.78 7.76
N GLN A 106 11.81 -15.74 7.39
CA GLN A 106 11.75 -14.44 8.04
C GLN A 106 10.42 -13.73 7.76
N SER A 107 9.99 -13.70 6.50
CA SER A 107 8.72 -13.07 6.11
C SER A 107 7.50 -13.75 6.73
N VAL A 108 7.49 -15.07 6.82
CA VAL A 108 6.43 -15.85 7.48
C VAL A 108 6.44 -15.60 8.99
N ALA A 109 7.61 -15.55 9.63
CA ALA A 109 7.69 -15.23 11.05
C ALA A 109 7.07 -13.85 11.36
N LEU A 110 7.41 -12.83 10.55
CA LEU A 110 6.82 -11.50 10.66
C LEU A 110 5.31 -11.51 10.37
N TYR A 111 4.88 -12.28 9.37
CA TYR A 111 3.48 -12.37 8.99
C TYR A 111 2.66 -13.01 10.11
N THR A 112 3.14 -14.09 10.71
CA THR A 112 2.47 -14.78 11.83
C THR A 112 2.43 -13.90 13.07
N GLN A 113 3.51 -13.19 13.40
CA GLN A 113 3.55 -12.27 14.55
C GLN A 113 2.56 -11.11 14.40
N GLY A 114 2.53 -10.47 13.23
CA GLY A 114 1.68 -9.30 12.96
C GLY A 114 0.33 -9.64 12.34
N ARG A 115 0.02 -10.92 12.11
CA ARG A 115 -1.13 -11.41 11.32
C ARG A 115 -1.27 -10.70 9.96
N GLY A 116 -0.14 -10.38 9.33
CA GLY A 116 -0.06 -9.65 8.04
C GLY A 116 -0.26 -8.13 8.12
N ALA A 117 -0.39 -7.55 9.32
CA ALA A 117 -0.43 -6.10 9.49
C ALA A 117 0.90 -5.44 9.08
N TRP A 118 0.82 -4.27 8.44
CA TRP A 118 2.00 -3.47 8.10
C TRP A 118 2.55 -2.75 9.35
N THR A 119 3.67 -3.25 9.90
CA THR A 119 4.34 -2.68 11.07
C THR A 119 5.71 -2.12 10.72
N SER A 120 6.36 -1.40 11.65
CA SER A 120 7.73 -0.89 11.46
C SER A 120 8.75 -2.00 11.20
N ALA A 121 8.63 -3.15 11.89
CA ALA A 121 9.50 -4.30 11.67
C ALA A 121 9.34 -4.89 10.25
N VAL A 122 8.11 -4.92 9.75
CA VAL A 122 7.79 -5.38 8.40
C VAL A 122 8.32 -4.38 7.36
N ALA A 123 8.10 -3.08 7.59
CA ALA A 123 8.62 -2.02 6.72
C ALA A 123 10.16 -2.04 6.65
N LEU A 124 10.84 -2.31 7.76
CA LEU A 124 12.30 -2.46 7.79
C LEU A 124 12.77 -3.69 6.98
N HIS A 125 12.11 -4.83 7.16
CA HIS A 125 12.42 -6.07 6.43
C HIS A 125 12.29 -5.88 4.92
N TYR A 126 11.14 -5.42 4.45
CA TYR A 126 10.90 -5.25 3.01
C TYR A 126 11.57 -4.01 2.43
N GLY A 127 11.78 -2.95 3.21
CA GLY A 127 12.31 -1.67 2.72
C GLY A 127 13.68 -1.78 2.04
N SER A 128 14.51 -2.71 2.50
CA SER A 128 15.83 -3.00 1.92
C SER A 128 15.80 -3.93 0.70
N ALA A 129 14.66 -4.58 0.43
CA ALA A 129 14.52 -5.52 -0.68
C ALA A 129 14.55 -4.78 -2.02
N ILE A 130 15.28 -5.34 -2.99
CA ILE A 130 15.38 -4.76 -4.33
C ILE A 130 14.22 -5.26 -5.19
N ILE A 131 13.53 -4.31 -5.83
CA ILE A 131 12.40 -4.56 -6.71
C ILE A 131 12.88 -5.12 -8.05
N SER A 132 12.32 -6.24 -8.49
CA SER A 132 12.54 -6.81 -9.82
C SER A 132 11.39 -6.58 -10.79
N ASP A 133 10.16 -6.56 -10.29
CA ASP A 133 8.95 -6.23 -11.06
C ASP A 133 7.86 -5.71 -10.13
N ILE A 134 6.89 -4.99 -10.69
CA ILE A 134 5.70 -4.50 -9.99
C ILE A 134 4.49 -4.82 -10.87
N ARG A 135 3.46 -5.40 -10.25
CA ARG A 135 2.19 -5.71 -10.89
C ARG A 135 1.03 -5.23 -10.04
N ARG A 136 -0.06 -4.91 -10.73
CA ARG A 136 -1.37 -4.77 -10.11
C ARG A 136 -1.89 -6.15 -9.74
N GLU A 137 -2.56 -6.23 -8.60
CA GLU A 137 -3.31 -7.41 -8.13
C GLU A 137 -4.78 -7.06 -7.94
#